data_AF-A0A524D463-F1
#
_entry.id   AF-A0A524D463-F1
#
_cell.length_a   1.000
_cell.length_b   1.000
_cell.length_c   1.000
_cell.angle_alpha   90.00
_cell.angle_beta   90.00
_cell.angle_gamma   90.00
#
_symmetry.space_group_name_H-M   'P 1'
#
loop_
_entity.id
_entity.type
_entity.pdbx_description
1 polymer ?
#
loop_
_entity_poly.entity_id
_entity_poly.type
_entity_poly.pdbx_seq_one_letter_code
_entity_poly.pdbx_strand_id
1 'polypeptide(L)'
;MSEMKKTILLAIIASFLIIPQIFISLLPFVEATETIPLEYSNEIDLNKVYVYNVTDFVGPSEWYNFSTSEGFWETGEGGQIKINFTGFYDRPSEDLWGDDFPDTNMPYMDIFIYEPGGNLNFTQINCSNSEASSAMILGYWPFNSGFLIPKNISFVQEILKNTSLDYIIEESYNFLYMNIEDKSELIYDKFSGLLIYANTFTGNYGIEISLTNYSLNLNRLYQYNISEFGDSPAWWYVFSDKGYFETNEGGLININFTGYYDRPSEDLWGDAFPDSHMAYMDLEIYNKSVSGLSLNFTQVNISNKEAAVALILGFNNFQSGFLQPSIDNLTHFKKLALEEATGFSTGKVELEETDLTVKIEFDEEGDGLNIKLLYEKNTGLLLWAASKGSNYNLELTIDGYEPWSSNPPNRPSGEYNLAEYIPYIVIALISLISISGLLITSNYKTNFKKYNKFAIIGIIIAASFGSLIYFGVSYSPPTVNQKLEKVQDLTLVIDYGNGTISNYTNFELTNYETTAFDALNKSVSVQYTDYGAQGYFIESINGAVGNWLYYINDNYVSVAANNYFLESGDIILFELQ
;
A
#
# COMPACT_ATOMS: atom_id res chain seq x y z
N MET A 1 28.44 -45.85 35.90
CA MET A 1 27.09 -45.27 35.76
C MET A 1 26.24 -46.31 35.06
N SER A 2 25.31 -46.95 35.78
CA SER A 2 24.67 -48.21 35.33
C SER A 2 23.84 -48.02 34.07
N GLU A 3 23.75 -49.06 33.22
CA GLU A 3 22.96 -49.05 31.99
C GLU A 3 21.53 -48.55 32.19
N MET A 4 20.93 -48.89 33.33
CA MET A 4 19.61 -48.43 33.73
C MET A 4 19.46 -46.90 33.73
N LYS A 5 20.51 -46.13 34.07
CA LYS A 5 20.47 -44.66 34.01
C LYS A 5 20.51 -44.13 32.57
N LYS A 6 21.17 -44.84 31.65
CA LYS A 6 21.18 -44.47 30.22
C LYS A 6 19.83 -44.75 29.57
N THR A 7 19.20 -45.88 29.89
CA THR A 7 17.88 -46.24 29.35
C THR A 7 16.79 -45.27 29.82
N ILE A 8 16.81 -44.86 31.09
CA ILE A 8 15.87 -43.87 31.63
C ILE A 8 16.09 -42.48 30.99
N LEU A 9 17.35 -42.06 30.80
CA LEU A 9 17.65 -40.78 30.15
C LEU A 9 17.22 -40.78 28.68
N LEU A 10 17.44 -41.87 27.95
CA LEU A 10 16.98 -42.03 26.56
C LEU A 10 15.45 -42.04 26.45
N ALA A 11 14.75 -42.67 27.39
CA ALA A 11 13.30 -42.67 27.43
C ALA A 11 12.73 -41.27 27.71
N ILE A 12 13.38 -40.49 28.60
CA ILE A 12 12.99 -39.10 28.90
C ILE A 12 13.22 -38.20 27.67
N ILE A 13 14.38 -38.33 27.01
CA ILE A 13 14.68 -37.57 25.79
C ILE A 13 13.69 -37.94 24.67
N ALA A 14 13.41 -39.23 24.48
CA ALA A 14 12.42 -39.69 23.50
C ALA A 14 11.00 -39.17 23.83
N SER A 15 10.60 -39.13 25.10
CA SER A 15 9.30 -38.54 25.47
C SER A 15 9.24 -37.03 25.22
N PHE A 16 10.34 -36.30 25.41
CA PHE A 16 10.41 -34.87 25.11
C PHE A 16 10.41 -34.55 23.61
N LEU A 17 10.85 -35.49 22.76
CA LEU A 17 10.89 -35.28 21.31
C LEU A 17 9.64 -35.82 20.59
N ILE A 18 9.09 -36.95 21.04
CA ILE A 18 8.00 -37.64 20.35
C ILE A 18 6.63 -37.10 20.76
N ILE A 19 6.44 -36.74 22.04
CA ILE A 19 5.13 -36.28 22.52
C ILE A 19 4.73 -34.93 21.87
N PRO A 20 5.61 -33.92 21.73
CA PRO A 20 5.25 -32.70 21.01
C PRO A 20 4.92 -32.94 19.54
N GLN A 21 5.62 -33.86 18.86
CA GLN A 21 5.32 -34.19 17.46
C GLN A 21 3.96 -34.89 17.30
N ILE A 22 3.56 -35.73 18.25
CA ILE A 22 2.23 -36.37 18.25
C ILE A 22 1.14 -35.32 18.52
N PHE A 23 1.39 -34.31 19.37
CA PHE A 23 0.43 -33.23 19.58
C PHE A 23 0.30 -32.30 18.35
N ILE A 24 1.40 -32.02 17.66
CA ILE A 24 1.39 -31.23 16.41
C ILE A 24 0.69 -32.00 15.27
N SER A 25 0.83 -33.33 15.20
CA SER A 25 0.16 -34.14 14.17
C SER A 25 -1.30 -34.49 14.47
N LEU A 26 -1.77 -34.20 15.69
CA LEU A 26 -3.17 -34.36 16.11
C LEU A 26 -3.97 -33.06 16.09
N LEU A 27 -3.34 -31.91 15.74
CA LEU A 27 -4.09 -30.73 15.37
C LEU A 27 -4.84 -31.06 14.07
N PRO A 28 -6.18 -31.11 14.09
CA PRO A 28 -6.92 -31.35 12.87
C PRO A 28 -6.66 -30.14 11.96
N PHE A 29 -5.89 -30.34 10.90
CA PHE A 29 -6.07 -29.51 9.70
C PHE A 29 -7.47 -29.85 9.22
N VAL A 30 -8.43 -29.00 9.57
CA VAL A 30 -9.79 -29.10 9.01
C VAL A 30 -9.63 -28.70 7.55
N GLU A 31 -9.51 -29.70 6.67
CA GLU A 31 -9.65 -29.46 5.23
C GLU A 31 -11.06 -28.92 5.00
N ALA A 32 -11.17 -27.76 4.35
CA ALA A 32 -12.46 -27.22 3.95
C ALA A 32 -13.14 -28.22 3.00
N THR A 33 -14.14 -28.93 3.49
CA THR A 33 -14.83 -30.01 2.76
C THR A 33 -16.00 -29.50 1.91
N GLU A 34 -16.17 -28.17 1.83
CA GLU A 34 -17.36 -27.54 1.29
C GLU A 34 -17.11 -26.88 -0.07
N THR A 35 -18.13 -26.95 -0.92
CA THR A 35 -18.19 -26.18 -2.17
C THR A 35 -18.26 -24.70 -1.86
N ILE A 36 -17.39 -23.90 -2.51
CA ILE A 36 -17.41 -22.44 -2.38
C ILE A 36 -18.82 -21.92 -2.76
N PRO A 37 -19.48 -21.14 -1.89
CA PRO A 37 -20.79 -20.57 -2.15
C PRO A 37 -20.82 -19.67 -3.39
N LEU A 38 -21.99 -19.51 -4.00
CA LEU A 38 -22.14 -18.73 -5.23
C LEU A 38 -21.83 -17.24 -5.05
N GLU A 39 -21.90 -16.74 -3.83
CA GLU A 39 -21.60 -15.35 -3.47
C GLU A 39 -20.09 -15.06 -3.48
N TYR A 40 -19.27 -16.10 -3.29
CA TYR A 40 -17.82 -16.01 -3.28
C TYR A 40 -17.22 -16.51 -4.59
N SER A 41 -15.93 -16.22 -4.80
CA SER A 41 -15.24 -16.59 -6.01
C SER A 41 -14.65 -17.99 -5.94
N ASN A 42 -14.76 -18.74 -7.03
CA ASN A 42 -14.07 -20.02 -7.19
C ASN A 42 -12.56 -19.86 -7.44
N GLU A 43 -12.06 -18.62 -7.53
CA GLU A 43 -10.63 -18.33 -7.63
C GLU A 43 -9.92 -18.31 -6.27
N ILE A 44 -10.66 -18.33 -5.15
CA ILE A 44 -10.06 -18.54 -3.83
C ILE A 44 -9.59 -19.99 -3.69
N ASP A 45 -8.39 -20.19 -3.15
CA ASP A 45 -7.83 -21.51 -2.88
C ASP A 45 -7.92 -21.79 -1.37
N LEU A 46 -8.94 -22.55 -0.98
CA LEU A 46 -9.16 -22.93 0.42
C LEU A 46 -8.06 -23.85 0.98
N ASN A 47 -7.18 -24.40 0.14
CA ASN A 47 -6.05 -25.23 0.58
C ASN A 47 -4.74 -24.43 0.69
N LYS A 48 -4.77 -23.14 0.35
CA LYS A 48 -3.62 -22.25 0.41
C LYS A 48 -3.61 -21.52 1.76
N VAL A 49 -2.42 -21.46 2.37
CA VAL A 49 -2.16 -20.56 3.49
C VAL A 49 -1.79 -19.19 2.92
N TYR A 50 -2.53 -18.17 3.30
CA TYR A 50 -2.28 -16.77 2.93
C TYR A 50 -1.42 -16.12 4.01
N VAL A 51 -0.34 -15.44 3.61
CA VAL A 51 0.68 -14.93 4.53
C VAL A 51 0.79 -13.42 4.38
N TYR A 52 0.39 -12.71 5.43
CA TYR A 52 0.50 -11.27 5.52
C TYR A 52 1.74 -10.90 6.32
N ASN A 53 2.56 -10.00 5.79
CA ASN A 53 3.61 -9.34 6.55
C ASN A 53 3.04 -8.12 7.25
N VAL A 54 3.49 -7.87 8.48
CA VAL A 54 3.14 -6.68 9.25
C VAL A 54 4.24 -5.64 9.04
N THR A 55 3.88 -4.49 8.48
CA THR A 55 4.81 -3.37 8.24
C THR A 55 4.69 -2.27 9.28
N ASP A 56 3.54 -2.15 9.95
CA ASP A 56 3.37 -1.30 11.13
C ASP A 56 2.40 -1.95 12.11
N PHE A 57 2.62 -1.73 13.41
CA PHE A 57 1.76 -2.22 14.48
C PHE A 57 1.85 -1.33 15.72
N VAL A 58 0.69 -0.83 16.16
CA VAL A 58 0.57 0.03 17.35
C VAL A 58 -0.37 -0.64 18.34
N GLY A 59 0.19 -1.06 19.48
CA GLY A 59 -0.57 -1.49 20.66
C GLY A 59 -1.20 -2.89 20.58
N PRO A 60 -1.14 -3.70 21.66
CA PRO A 60 -1.81 -5.00 21.68
C PRO A 60 -3.33 -4.83 21.56
N SER A 61 -4.00 -5.82 20.93
CA SER A 61 -5.46 -5.86 20.81
C SER A 61 -6.03 -7.07 21.52
N GLU A 62 -7.23 -6.93 22.07
CA GLU A 62 -7.95 -8.03 22.70
C GLU A 62 -8.78 -8.76 21.65
N TRP A 63 -8.62 -10.08 21.56
CA TRP A 63 -9.43 -10.90 20.67
C TRP A 63 -10.78 -11.21 21.31
N TYR A 64 -11.87 -10.74 20.72
CA TYR A 64 -13.22 -10.93 21.23
C TYR A 64 -14.06 -11.77 20.28
N ASN A 65 -14.50 -12.96 20.72
CA ASN A 65 -15.34 -13.87 19.92
C ASN A 65 -16.85 -13.63 20.10
N PHE A 66 -17.25 -12.37 20.28
CA PHE A 66 -18.62 -11.92 20.56
C PHE A 66 -19.24 -12.39 21.89
N SER A 67 -18.63 -13.36 22.58
CA SER A 67 -19.12 -13.88 23.86
C SER A 67 -18.14 -13.61 25.00
N THR A 68 -16.85 -13.87 24.77
CA THR A 68 -15.78 -13.72 25.74
C THR A 68 -14.50 -13.20 25.09
N SER A 69 -13.62 -12.63 25.91
CA SER A 69 -12.24 -12.38 25.52
C SER A 69 -11.49 -13.70 25.44
N GLU A 70 -10.82 -13.94 24.31
CA GLU A 70 -9.93 -15.08 24.07
C GLU A 70 -8.46 -14.75 24.38
N GLY A 71 -8.19 -13.51 24.80
CA GLY A 71 -6.87 -13.03 25.21
C GLY A 71 -6.37 -11.86 24.39
N PHE A 72 -5.22 -11.33 24.79
CA PHE A 72 -4.52 -10.30 24.03
C PHE A 72 -3.64 -10.95 22.98
N TRP A 73 -3.66 -10.36 21.78
CA TRP A 73 -2.73 -10.68 20.73
C TRP A 73 -1.87 -9.45 20.42
N GLU A 74 -0.63 -9.71 20.08
CA GLU A 74 0.31 -8.68 19.65
C GLU A 74 1.24 -9.24 18.58
N THR A 75 1.85 -8.33 17.85
CA THR A 75 2.93 -8.62 16.91
C THR A 75 3.83 -7.39 16.90
N GLY A 76 4.60 -7.20 15.84
CA GLY A 76 5.35 -5.99 15.59
C GLY A 76 5.71 -5.89 14.11
N GLU A 77 6.29 -4.77 13.72
CA GLU A 77 6.91 -4.62 12.41
C GLU A 77 7.88 -5.78 12.11
N GLY A 78 7.72 -6.41 10.94
CA GLY A 78 8.43 -7.63 10.55
C GLY A 78 7.81 -8.94 11.07
N GLY A 79 6.69 -8.87 11.79
CA GLY A 79 5.85 -10.01 12.15
C GLY A 79 5.04 -10.56 10.98
N GLN A 80 4.32 -11.66 11.21
CA GLN A 80 3.48 -12.29 10.19
C GLN A 80 2.12 -12.70 10.73
N ILE A 81 1.09 -12.58 9.89
CA ILE A 81 -0.23 -13.17 10.11
C ILE A 81 -0.47 -14.21 9.03
N LYS A 82 -0.76 -15.44 9.41
CA LYS A 82 -1.08 -16.52 8.47
C LYS A 82 -2.52 -16.91 8.65
N ILE A 83 -3.26 -16.94 7.56
CA ILE A 83 -4.65 -17.38 7.55
C ILE A 83 -4.82 -18.63 6.69
N ASN A 84 -5.70 -19.51 7.12
CA ASN A 84 -6.09 -20.71 6.38
C ASN A 84 -7.61 -20.83 6.42
N PHE A 85 -8.30 -20.74 5.28
CA PHE A 85 -9.76 -20.84 5.25
C PHE A 85 -10.22 -22.26 5.56
N THR A 86 -11.20 -22.39 6.46
CA THR A 86 -11.72 -23.68 6.95
C THR A 86 -13.10 -24.02 6.38
N GLY A 87 -13.78 -23.08 5.74
CA GLY A 87 -15.08 -23.30 5.10
C GLY A 87 -15.98 -22.07 5.12
N PHE A 88 -17.28 -22.29 4.86
CA PHE A 88 -18.30 -21.26 4.85
C PHE A 88 -19.49 -21.68 5.71
N TYR A 89 -19.75 -20.97 6.81
CA TYR A 89 -20.77 -21.35 7.78
C TYR A 89 -21.71 -20.17 8.08
N ASP A 90 -22.85 -20.44 8.71
CA ASP A 90 -23.73 -19.38 9.18
C ASP A 90 -23.05 -18.56 10.28
N ARG A 91 -23.36 -17.25 10.33
CA ARG A 91 -22.86 -16.32 11.36
C ARG A 91 -23.11 -16.90 12.76
N PRO A 92 -22.16 -16.75 13.71
CA PRO A 92 -22.38 -17.16 15.08
C PRO A 92 -23.63 -16.49 15.67
N SER A 93 -24.45 -17.25 16.40
CA SER A 93 -25.65 -16.69 17.04
C SER A 93 -25.35 -15.64 18.11
N GLU A 94 -24.10 -15.64 18.58
CA GLU A 94 -23.50 -14.74 19.55
C GLU A 94 -23.07 -13.39 18.94
N ASP A 95 -22.89 -13.32 17.62
CA ASP A 95 -22.62 -12.08 16.89
C ASP A 95 -23.93 -11.28 16.77
N LEU A 96 -24.28 -10.60 17.87
CA LEU A 96 -25.48 -9.78 17.99
C LEU A 96 -25.33 -8.41 17.32
N TRP A 97 -24.11 -8.03 16.94
CA TRP A 97 -23.83 -6.76 16.29
C TRP A 97 -24.07 -6.90 14.79
N GLY A 98 -23.73 -8.05 14.22
CA GLY A 98 -23.80 -8.30 12.79
C GLY A 98 -22.76 -7.46 12.05
N ASP A 99 -22.74 -7.53 10.73
CA ASP A 99 -22.15 -6.53 9.85
C ASP A 99 -23.03 -6.48 8.59
N ASP A 100 -22.70 -5.63 7.62
CA ASP A 100 -23.50 -5.49 6.41
C ASP A 100 -23.33 -6.65 5.41
N PHE A 101 -22.49 -7.65 5.71
CA PHE A 101 -22.32 -8.84 4.89
C PHE A 101 -23.33 -9.95 5.28
N PRO A 102 -23.68 -10.85 4.34
CA PRO A 102 -24.70 -11.87 4.57
C PRO A 102 -24.41 -12.78 5.77
N ASP A 103 -25.45 -13.07 6.57
CA ASP A 103 -25.36 -13.95 7.74
C ASP A 103 -25.21 -15.44 7.38
N THR A 104 -25.48 -15.81 6.13
CA THR A 104 -25.34 -17.19 5.63
C THR A 104 -24.07 -17.32 4.81
N ASN A 105 -23.40 -18.47 4.92
CA ASN A 105 -22.20 -18.78 4.15
C ASN A 105 -21.03 -17.80 4.41
N MET A 106 -20.85 -17.33 5.64
CA MET A 106 -19.73 -16.48 6.03
C MET A 106 -18.42 -17.27 5.97
N PRO A 107 -17.30 -16.67 5.52
CA PRO A 107 -16.00 -17.34 5.49
C PRO A 107 -15.48 -17.57 6.92
N TYR A 108 -14.90 -18.74 7.16
CA TYR A 108 -14.22 -19.06 8.41
C TYR A 108 -12.76 -19.41 8.14
N MET A 109 -11.90 -19.15 9.12
CA MET A 109 -10.47 -19.35 8.99
C MET A 109 -9.77 -19.63 10.31
N ASP A 110 -8.64 -20.33 10.22
CA ASP A 110 -7.63 -20.36 11.26
C ASP A 110 -6.67 -19.19 11.06
N ILE A 111 -6.29 -18.52 12.15
CA ILE A 111 -5.39 -17.37 12.17
C ILE A 111 -4.23 -17.66 13.12
N PHE A 112 -3.01 -17.49 12.61
CA PHE A 112 -1.77 -17.65 13.35
C PHE A 112 -0.97 -16.36 13.29
N ILE A 113 -0.68 -15.76 14.45
CA ILE A 113 0.02 -14.48 14.55
C ILE A 113 1.41 -14.73 15.12
N TYR A 114 2.42 -14.28 14.37
CA TYR A 114 3.82 -14.45 14.67
C TYR A 114 4.46 -13.11 15.01
N GLU A 115 5.34 -13.12 16.01
CA GLU A 115 6.23 -12.01 16.33
C GLU A 115 7.31 -11.82 15.25
N PRO A 116 7.95 -10.63 15.22
CA PRO A 116 9.19 -10.44 14.49
C PRO A 116 10.22 -11.52 14.87
N GLY A 117 10.76 -12.21 13.87
CA GLY A 117 11.64 -13.38 14.08
C GLY A 117 10.93 -14.74 14.03
N GLY A 118 9.61 -14.76 13.86
CA GLY A 118 8.86 -15.95 13.46
C GLY A 118 8.37 -16.86 14.60
N ASN A 119 8.40 -16.40 15.84
CA ASN A 119 7.81 -17.12 16.97
C ASN A 119 6.28 -16.96 16.93
N LEU A 120 5.55 -18.06 17.08
CA LEU A 120 4.09 -18.03 17.18
C LEU A 120 3.69 -17.40 18.53
N ASN A 121 2.92 -16.32 18.47
CA ASN A 121 2.44 -15.60 19.66
C ASN A 121 0.98 -15.90 19.96
N PHE A 122 0.13 -15.87 18.94
CA PHE A 122 -1.31 -16.03 19.10
C PHE A 122 -1.89 -16.97 18.03
N THR A 123 -2.95 -17.67 18.39
CA THR A 123 -3.65 -18.58 17.48
C THR A 123 -5.14 -18.52 17.76
N GLN A 124 -5.92 -18.32 16.70
CA GLN A 124 -7.36 -18.47 16.71
C GLN A 124 -7.74 -19.53 15.69
N ILE A 125 -8.57 -20.49 16.09
CA ILE A 125 -8.97 -21.62 15.23
C ILE A 125 -10.43 -21.43 14.85
N ASN A 126 -10.73 -21.57 13.56
CA ASN A 126 -12.07 -21.53 13.01
C ASN A 126 -12.88 -20.31 13.47
N CYS A 127 -12.28 -19.13 13.37
CA CYS A 127 -12.97 -17.86 13.60
C CYS A 127 -13.67 -17.39 12.32
N SER A 128 -14.77 -16.65 12.51
CA SER A 128 -15.51 -16.09 11.39
C SER A 128 -14.78 -14.88 10.80
N ASN A 129 -15.06 -14.56 9.53
CA ASN A 129 -14.52 -13.36 8.89
C ASN A 129 -14.93 -12.07 9.62
N SER A 130 -16.14 -12.03 10.20
CA SER A 130 -16.61 -10.90 11.01
C SER A 130 -15.85 -10.77 12.34
N GLU A 131 -15.51 -11.90 12.97
CA GLU A 131 -14.71 -11.95 14.21
C GLU A 131 -13.31 -11.41 13.94
N ALA A 132 -12.65 -11.94 12.90
CA ALA A 132 -11.33 -11.48 12.47
C ALA A 132 -11.34 -9.98 12.11
N SER A 133 -12.36 -9.54 11.36
CA SER A 133 -12.52 -8.13 11.01
C SER A 133 -12.66 -7.24 12.23
N SER A 134 -13.37 -7.68 13.27
CA SER A 134 -13.58 -6.90 14.49
C SER A 134 -12.32 -6.87 15.37
N ALA A 135 -11.63 -8.01 15.51
CA ALA A 135 -10.42 -8.12 16.32
C ALA A 135 -9.22 -7.37 15.74
N MET A 136 -9.18 -7.26 14.40
CA MET A 136 -8.09 -6.62 13.64
C MET A 136 -8.48 -5.30 12.98
N ILE A 137 -9.74 -4.87 13.15
CA ILE A 137 -10.29 -3.60 12.64
C ILE A 137 -10.15 -3.49 11.10
N LEU A 138 -10.42 -4.59 10.39
CA LEU A 138 -10.35 -4.67 8.92
C LEU A 138 -11.59 -4.07 8.26
N GLY A 139 -11.78 -2.77 8.52
CA GLY A 139 -12.92 -1.97 8.13
C GLY A 139 -13.35 -1.02 9.25
N TYR A 140 -14.47 -0.32 9.03
CA TYR A 140 -15.03 0.59 10.00
C TYR A 140 -16.54 0.41 10.07
N TRP A 141 -17.06 0.23 11.28
CA TRP A 141 -18.47 -0.06 11.53
C TRP A 141 -19.40 0.91 10.77
N PRO A 142 -20.35 0.40 9.96
CA PRO A 142 -20.80 -1.01 9.87
C PRO A 142 -20.08 -1.89 8.83
N PHE A 143 -19.12 -1.35 8.10
CA PHE A 143 -18.37 -2.07 7.07
C PHE A 143 -17.20 -2.85 7.68
N ASN A 144 -17.45 -4.10 8.09
CA ASN A 144 -16.45 -5.02 8.62
C ASN A 144 -16.15 -6.12 7.58
N SER A 145 -15.20 -5.86 6.70
CA SER A 145 -14.97 -6.67 5.50
C SER A 145 -14.05 -7.88 5.68
N GLY A 146 -13.22 -7.86 6.73
CA GLY A 146 -12.34 -8.99 7.08
C GLY A 146 -11.29 -9.31 6.02
N PHE A 147 -11.00 -10.60 5.84
CA PHE A 147 -10.01 -11.07 4.88
C PHE A 147 -10.61 -11.49 3.53
N LEU A 148 -11.94 -11.65 3.43
CA LEU A 148 -12.60 -12.10 2.22
C LEU A 148 -13.97 -11.41 2.02
N ILE A 149 -14.13 -10.73 0.89
CA ILE A 149 -15.38 -10.11 0.45
C ILE A 149 -16.10 -10.96 -0.63
N PRO A 150 -17.42 -10.79 -0.81
CA PRO A 150 -18.15 -11.40 -1.92
C PRO A 150 -17.64 -10.92 -3.28
N LYS A 151 -17.72 -11.76 -4.31
CA LYS A 151 -17.24 -11.42 -5.66
C LYS A 151 -18.07 -10.34 -6.37
N ASN A 152 -19.28 -10.07 -5.88
CA ASN A 152 -20.14 -9.04 -6.45
C ASN A 152 -19.69 -7.67 -5.93
N ILE A 153 -18.75 -7.06 -6.64
CA ILE A 153 -18.19 -5.75 -6.27
C ILE A 153 -19.27 -4.69 -6.17
N SER A 154 -20.25 -4.65 -7.07
CA SER A 154 -21.35 -3.67 -7.01
C SER A 154 -22.16 -3.78 -5.71
N PHE A 155 -22.32 -4.97 -5.15
CA PHE A 155 -22.96 -5.17 -3.84
C PHE A 155 -22.11 -4.57 -2.71
N VAL A 156 -20.79 -4.81 -2.73
CA VAL A 156 -19.86 -4.22 -1.74
C VAL A 156 -19.89 -2.69 -1.80
N GLN A 157 -19.91 -2.12 -3.01
CA GLN A 157 -20.05 -0.67 -3.19
C GLN A 157 -21.40 -0.13 -2.71
N GLU A 158 -22.48 -0.89 -2.87
CA GLU A 158 -23.81 -0.49 -2.42
C GLU A 158 -23.87 -0.41 -0.90
N ILE A 159 -23.23 -1.34 -0.18
CA ILE A 159 -23.08 -1.27 1.28
C ILE A 159 -22.40 0.05 1.67
N LEU A 160 -21.26 0.37 1.07
CA LEU A 160 -20.56 1.63 1.34
C LEU A 160 -21.39 2.86 0.98
N LYS A 161 -22.12 2.83 -0.15
CA LYS A 161 -22.99 3.96 -0.53
C LYS A 161 -24.14 4.21 0.45
N ASN A 162 -24.53 3.20 1.22
CA ASN A 162 -25.58 3.30 2.22
C ASN A 162 -25.06 3.70 3.61
N THR A 163 -23.74 3.77 3.80
CA THR A 163 -23.16 4.25 5.06
C THR A 163 -23.24 5.78 5.19
N SER A 164 -23.23 6.26 6.43
CA SER A 164 -23.15 7.70 6.73
C SER A 164 -21.71 8.21 6.88
N LEU A 165 -20.72 7.31 6.72
CA LEU A 165 -19.30 7.62 6.88
C LEU A 165 -18.75 8.30 5.63
N ASP A 166 -17.68 9.07 5.81
CA ASP A 166 -16.88 9.53 4.69
C ASP A 166 -16.05 8.37 4.14
N TYR A 167 -16.06 8.19 2.82
CA TYR A 167 -15.29 7.15 2.16
C TYR A 167 -14.77 7.57 0.79
N ILE A 168 -13.65 6.96 0.41
CA ILE A 168 -13.09 6.95 -0.95
C ILE A 168 -13.20 5.52 -1.47
N ILE A 169 -13.58 5.39 -2.73
CA ILE A 169 -13.61 4.11 -3.42
C ILE A 169 -12.99 4.27 -4.80
N GLU A 170 -12.07 3.38 -5.13
CA GLU A 170 -11.41 3.32 -6.43
C GLU A 170 -11.40 1.87 -6.91
N GLU A 171 -11.56 1.68 -8.22
CA GLU A 171 -11.43 0.36 -8.85
C GLU A 171 -10.39 0.40 -9.95
N SER A 172 -9.54 -0.63 -9.96
CA SER A 172 -8.69 -0.99 -11.08
C SER A 172 -9.18 -2.30 -11.71
N TYR A 173 -8.38 -2.90 -12.60
CA TYR A 173 -8.74 -4.18 -13.22
C TYR A 173 -8.78 -5.31 -12.18
N ASN A 174 -7.71 -5.49 -11.40
CA ASN A 174 -7.64 -6.53 -10.38
C ASN A 174 -8.14 -6.07 -9.01
N PHE A 175 -8.16 -4.77 -8.69
CA PHE A 175 -8.37 -4.33 -7.31
C PHE A 175 -9.56 -3.42 -7.08
N LEU A 176 -10.11 -3.56 -5.87
CA LEU A 176 -11.03 -2.62 -5.24
C LEU A 176 -10.29 -1.98 -4.06
N TYR A 177 -10.14 -0.67 -4.10
CA TYR A 177 -9.61 0.16 -3.03
C TYR A 177 -10.74 0.83 -2.28
N MET A 178 -10.63 0.86 -0.96
CA MET A 178 -11.55 1.57 -0.09
C MET A 178 -10.76 2.26 1.00
N ASN A 179 -11.04 3.53 1.24
CA ASN A 179 -10.61 4.25 2.43
C ASN A 179 -11.84 4.77 3.16
N ILE A 180 -11.99 4.41 4.43
CA ILE A 180 -13.14 4.77 5.25
C ILE A 180 -12.66 5.64 6.40
N GLU A 181 -13.18 6.87 6.48
CA GLU A 181 -12.91 7.85 7.54
C GLU A 181 -11.43 8.20 7.76
N ASP A 182 -10.56 8.00 6.75
CA ASP A 182 -9.09 8.08 6.89
C ASP A 182 -8.54 7.17 8.02
N LYS A 183 -9.28 6.09 8.35
CA LYS A 183 -8.98 5.15 9.44
C LYS A 183 -8.80 3.72 8.96
N SER A 184 -9.36 3.37 7.82
CA SER A 184 -9.31 2.01 7.30
C SER A 184 -9.13 2.06 5.79
N GLU A 185 -7.88 1.89 5.37
CA GLU A 185 -7.49 1.72 3.99
C GLU A 185 -7.37 0.23 3.68
N LEU A 186 -8.08 -0.23 2.66
CA LEU A 186 -8.24 -1.63 2.32
C LEU A 186 -8.15 -1.84 0.81
N ILE A 187 -7.38 -2.84 0.38
CA ILE A 187 -7.29 -3.26 -1.02
C ILE A 187 -7.69 -4.73 -1.12
N TYR A 188 -8.66 -5.03 -1.97
CA TYR A 188 -9.12 -6.39 -2.26
C TYR A 188 -8.86 -6.77 -3.72
N ASP A 189 -8.49 -8.02 -3.95
CA ASP A 189 -8.48 -8.60 -5.29
C ASP A 189 -9.92 -8.91 -5.71
N LYS A 190 -10.41 -8.24 -6.77
CA LYS A 190 -11.79 -8.32 -7.25
C LYS A 190 -12.20 -9.70 -7.74
N PHE A 191 -11.24 -10.49 -8.19
CA PHE A 191 -11.50 -11.79 -8.78
C PHE A 191 -11.67 -12.86 -7.71
N SER A 192 -10.85 -12.87 -6.66
CA SER A 192 -10.93 -13.82 -5.54
C SER A 192 -11.76 -13.30 -4.37
N GLY A 193 -11.84 -11.98 -4.20
CA GLY A 193 -12.40 -11.30 -3.03
C GLY A 193 -11.41 -11.19 -1.87
N LEU A 194 -10.16 -11.62 -2.03
CA LEU A 194 -9.17 -11.69 -0.95
C LEU A 194 -8.59 -10.31 -0.60
N LEU A 195 -8.40 -10.05 0.69
CA LEU A 195 -7.67 -8.87 1.16
C LEU A 195 -6.20 -8.95 0.74
N ILE A 196 -5.69 -7.90 0.11
CA ILE A 196 -4.32 -7.80 -0.38
C ILE A 196 -3.50 -6.87 0.51
N TYR A 197 -4.13 -5.79 0.97
CA TYR A 197 -3.51 -4.80 1.84
C TYR A 197 -4.55 -4.23 2.79
N ALA A 198 -4.14 -3.97 4.03
CA ALA A 198 -4.90 -3.18 4.96
C ALA A 198 -3.97 -2.27 5.77
N ASN A 199 -4.37 -1.02 5.94
CA ASN A 199 -3.80 -0.08 6.89
C ASN A 199 -4.94 0.53 7.71
N THR A 200 -4.99 0.17 8.98
CA THR A 200 -6.14 0.48 9.83
C THR A 200 -5.68 1.03 11.17
N PHE A 201 -6.38 2.04 11.67
CA PHE A 201 -6.06 2.68 12.94
C PHE A 201 -7.33 3.10 13.69
N THR A 202 -7.38 2.79 14.99
CA THR A 202 -8.39 3.32 15.90
C THR A 202 -7.82 3.54 17.30
N GLY A 203 -7.94 4.76 17.82
CA GLY A 203 -7.53 5.09 19.18
C GLY A 203 -6.04 4.85 19.42
N ASN A 204 -5.71 3.74 20.10
CA ASN A 204 -4.32 3.33 20.39
C ASN A 204 -3.93 2.04 19.65
N TYR A 205 -4.80 1.56 18.75
CA TYR A 205 -4.56 0.38 17.93
C TYR A 205 -4.27 0.81 16.50
N GLY A 206 -3.24 0.21 15.89
CA GLY A 206 -2.94 0.38 14.47
C GLY A 206 -2.31 -0.89 13.90
N ILE A 207 -2.64 -1.23 12.66
CA ILE A 207 -1.98 -2.32 11.95
C ILE A 207 -1.90 -2.00 10.46
N GLU A 208 -0.73 -2.25 9.88
CA GLU A 208 -0.52 -2.27 8.44
C GLU A 208 -0.04 -3.67 8.03
N ILE A 209 -0.79 -4.30 7.12
CA ILE A 209 -0.52 -5.65 6.61
C ILE A 209 -0.60 -5.73 5.10
N SER A 210 0.28 -6.53 4.50
CA SER A 210 0.30 -6.80 3.06
C SER A 210 0.46 -8.30 2.77
N LEU A 211 -0.32 -8.81 1.82
CA LEU A 211 -0.30 -10.21 1.41
C LEU A 211 0.95 -10.52 0.58
N THR A 212 1.90 -11.23 1.18
CA THR A 212 3.23 -11.49 0.61
C THR A 212 3.27 -12.56 -0.48
N ASN A 213 2.28 -13.46 -0.50
CA ASN A 213 2.20 -14.56 -1.44
C ASN A 213 1.06 -14.36 -2.45
N TYR A 214 0.75 -13.10 -2.75
CA TYR A 214 -0.04 -12.68 -3.89
C TYR A 214 0.83 -12.61 -5.15
N SER A 215 0.26 -12.96 -6.30
CA SER A 215 0.89 -12.74 -7.60
C SER A 215 -0.18 -12.62 -8.67
N LEU A 216 0.10 -11.86 -9.72
CA LEU A 216 -0.77 -11.78 -10.90
C LEU A 216 -1.02 -13.19 -11.48
N ASN A 217 -2.28 -13.49 -11.83
CA ASN A 217 -2.63 -14.78 -12.44
C ASN A 217 -2.22 -14.81 -13.92
N LEU A 218 -1.02 -15.29 -14.21
CA LEU A 218 -0.50 -15.38 -15.58
C LEU A 218 -1.25 -16.37 -16.48
N ASN A 219 -2.10 -17.25 -15.92
CA ASN A 219 -2.89 -18.18 -16.72
C ASN A 219 -4.16 -17.55 -17.32
N ARG A 220 -4.45 -16.27 -17.00
CA ARG A 220 -5.57 -15.54 -17.60
C ARG A 220 -5.18 -15.02 -18.99
N LEU A 221 -6.16 -14.99 -19.88
CA LEU A 221 -6.07 -14.27 -21.13
C LEU A 221 -6.39 -12.79 -20.86
N TYR A 222 -5.42 -11.91 -21.10
CA TYR A 222 -5.60 -10.47 -20.97
C TYR A 222 -5.98 -9.90 -22.35
N GLN A 223 -7.18 -9.33 -22.42
CA GLN A 223 -7.77 -8.88 -23.67
C GLN A 223 -7.75 -7.35 -23.70
N TYR A 224 -7.25 -6.74 -24.77
CA TYR A 224 -7.14 -5.30 -24.94
C TYR A 224 -7.95 -4.84 -26.15
N ASN A 225 -8.98 -4.03 -25.90
CA ASN A 225 -9.83 -3.46 -26.93
C ASN A 225 -9.13 -2.25 -27.58
N ILE A 226 -9.13 -2.20 -28.91
CA ILE A 226 -8.55 -1.08 -29.67
C ILE A 226 -9.61 -0.01 -29.91
N SER A 227 -9.39 1.21 -29.43
CA SER A 227 -10.25 2.37 -29.68
C SER A 227 -9.75 3.23 -30.83
N GLU A 228 -8.43 3.27 -31.07
CA GLU A 228 -7.84 4.01 -32.17
C GLU A 228 -6.66 3.25 -32.75
N PHE A 229 -6.53 3.27 -34.09
CA PHE A 229 -5.37 2.72 -34.79
C PHE A 229 -5.08 3.49 -36.08
N GLY A 230 -3.82 3.88 -36.28
CA GLY A 230 -3.34 4.64 -37.44
C GLY A 230 -2.06 4.03 -38.03
N ASP A 231 -2.07 3.84 -39.36
CA ASP A 231 -1.07 3.13 -40.20
C ASP A 231 -0.59 1.76 -39.67
N SER A 232 -0.06 0.90 -40.54
CA SER A 232 0.49 -0.41 -40.17
C SER A 232 1.98 -0.28 -39.85
N PRO A 233 2.41 -0.11 -38.59
CA PRO A 233 3.84 -0.11 -38.29
C PRO A 233 4.44 -1.48 -38.61
N ALA A 234 5.68 -1.48 -39.09
CA ALA A 234 6.46 -2.70 -39.16
C ALA A 234 6.74 -3.20 -37.72
N TRP A 235 6.71 -4.52 -37.50
CA TRP A 235 7.35 -5.09 -36.33
C TRP A 235 8.87 -4.98 -36.54
N TRP A 236 9.45 -3.86 -36.11
CA TRP A 236 10.82 -3.51 -36.43
C TRP A 236 11.86 -4.50 -35.86
N TYR A 237 13.00 -4.54 -36.54
CA TYR A 237 14.07 -5.55 -36.55
C TYR A 237 14.93 -5.66 -35.26
N VAL A 238 14.37 -5.50 -34.05
CA VAL A 238 15.20 -5.59 -32.83
C VAL A 238 15.63 -7.03 -32.54
N PHE A 239 14.81 -8.02 -32.91
CA PHE A 239 15.06 -9.44 -32.60
C PHE A 239 15.05 -10.35 -33.85
N SER A 240 14.17 -10.09 -34.82
CA SER A 240 14.13 -10.69 -36.17
C SER A 240 12.97 -10.08 -36.97
N ASP A 241 12.98 -10.14 -38.31
CA ASP A 241 11.82 -9.74 -39.11
C ASP A 241 10.64 -10.69 -38.83
N LYS A 242 9.63 -10.16 -38.14
CA LYS A 242 8.41 -10.88 -37.75
C LYS A 242 7.20 -10.46 -38.58
N GLY A 243 7.39 -9.58 -39.57
CA GLY A 243 6.35 -9.06 -40.45
C GLY A 243 5.73 -7.74 -39.98
N TYR A 244 4.57 -7.41 -40.56
CA TYR A 244 3.78 -6.23 -40.21
C TYR A 244 2.55 -6.70 -39.46
N PHE A 245 2.14 -5.95 -38.45
CA PHE A 245 0.83 -6.13 -37.86
C PHE A 245 -0.09 -4.98 -38.30
N GLU A 246 -1.37 -5.29 -38.33
CA GLU A 246 -2.43 -4.32 -38.60
C GLU A 246 -3.60 -4.67 -37.67
N THR A 247 -4.23 -3.65 -37.12
CA THR A 247 -5.52 -3.74 -36.42
C THR A 247 -6.43 -2.61 -36.93
N ASN A 248 -7.58 -2.40 -36.31
CA ASN A 248 -8.42 -1.23 -36.55
C ASN A 248 -9.28 -0.90 -35.32
N GLU A 249 -10.01 0.21 -35.37
CA GLU A 249 -10.98 0.57 -34.33
C GLU A 249 -11.99 -0.58 -34.09
N GLY A 250 -12.11 -0.99 -32.83
CA GLY A 250 -12.89 -2.13 -32.37
C GLY A 250 -12.24 -3.49 -32.61
N GLY A 251 -10.99 -3.52 -33.10
CA GLY A 251 -10.12 -4.69 -33.05
C GLY A 251 -9.69 -5.03 -31.62
N LEU A 252 -8.81 -6.02 -31.50
CA LEU A 252 -8.44 -6.60 -30.21
C LEU A 252 -6.98 -7.09 -30.21
N ILE A 253 -6.29 -6.94 -29.08
CA ILE A 253 -5.01 -7.61 -28.80
C ILE A 253 -5.21 -8.55 -27.62
N ASN A 254 -4.88 -9.83 -27.80
CA ASN A 254 -4.86 -10.81 -26.73
C ASN A 254 -3.42 -11.04 -26.28
N ILE A 255 -3.21 -11.04 -24.96
CA ILE A 255 -1.94 -11.32 -24.30
C ILE A 255 -2.14 -12.53 -23.38
N ASN A 256 -1.33 -13.55 -23.58
CA ASN A 256 -1.27 -14.72 -22.71
C ASN A 256 0.16 -14.87 -22.17
N PHE A 257 0.37 -14.57 -20.90
CA PHE A 257 1.71 -14.62 -20.31
C PHE A 257 2.21 -16.06 -20.20
N THR A 258 3.45 -16.31 -20.63
CA THR A 258 4.08 -17.64 -20.62
C THR A 258 5.03 -17.83 -19.44
N GLY A 259 5.36 -16.75 -18.72
CA GLY A 259 6.19 -16.76 -17.52
C GLY A 259 7.22 -15.63 -17.50
N TYR A 260 8.24 -15.81 -16.66
CA TYR A 260 9.37 -14.89 -16.55
C TYR A 260 10.66 -15.59 -16.97
N TYR A 261 11.47 -14.92 -17.78
CA TYR A 261 12.77 -15.42 -18.24
C TYR A 261 13.80 -14.29 -18.27
N ASP A 262 15.07 -14.67 -18.30
CA ASP A 262 16.16 -13.71 -18.48
C ASP A 262 16.17 -13.15 -19.92
N ARG A 263 16.75 -11.96 -20.07
CA ARG A 263 16.97 -11.35 -21.37
C ARG A 263 17.92 -12.23 -22.20
N PRO A 264 17.63 -12.46 -23.49
CA PRO A 264 18.55 -13.18 -24.37
C PRO A 264 19.86 -12.40 -24.50
N SER A 265 20.99 -13.09 -24.50
CA SER A 265 22.31 -12.47 -24.68
C SER A 265 22.50 -11.75 -26.02
N GLU A 266 21.62 -12.05 -26.98
CA GLU A 266 21.55 -11.48 -28.31
C GLU A 266 20.81 -10.13 -28.35
N ASP A 267 20.08 -9.76 -27.29
CA ASP A 267 19.46 -8.44 -27.15
C ASP A 267 20.53 -7.41 -26.81
N LEU A 268 21.04 -6.74 -27.84
CA LEU A 268 22.08 -5.73 -27.73
C LEU A 268 21.55 -4.32 -27.42
N TRP A 269 20.23 -4.15 -27.27
CA TRP A 269 19.61 -2.85 -27.04
C TRP A 269 19.42 -2.61 -25.54
N GLY A 270 19.66 -1.37 -25.12
CA GLY A 270 19.42 -0.96 -23.73
C GLY A 270 17.95 -1.13 -23.35
N ASP A 271 17.72 -1.30 -22.06
CA ASP A 271 16.41 -1.30 -21.41
C ASP A 271 16.64 -0.70 -20.03
N ALA A 272 15.73 0.16 -19.59
CA ALA A 272 15.77 0.74 -18.26
C ALA A 272 15.51 -0.32 -17.18
N PHE A 273 14.89 -1.45 -17.55
CA PHE A 273 14.51 -2.52 -16.64
C PHE A 273 15.54 -3.65 -16.55
N PRO A 274 15.60 -4.36 -15.40
CA PRO A 274 16.56 -5.44 -15.19
C PRO A 274 16.50 -6.55 -16.25
N ASP A 275 17.67 -7.12 -16.55
CA ASP A 275 17.83 -8.21 -17.53
C ASP A 275 17.28 -9.56 -17.02
N SER A 276 16.84 -9.65 -15.76
CA SER A 276 16.31 -10.88 -15.15
C SER A 276 14.83 -10.74 -14.85
N HIS A 277 14.10 -11.86 -14.85
CA HIS A 277 12.67 -11.90 -14.53
C HIS A 277 11.80 -11.03 -15.46
N MET A 278 12.15 -10.95 -16.74
CA MET A 278 11.34 -10.25 -17.74
C MET A 278 10.14 -11.12 -18.12
N ALA A 279 8.95 -10.52 -18.20
CA ALA A 279 7.75 -11.24 -18.61
C ALA A 279 7.80 -11.63 -20.09
N TYR A 280 7.30 -12.81 -20.42
CA TYR A 280 7.11 -13.29 -21.79
C TYR A 280 5.65 -13.62 -22.03
N MET A 281 5.23 -13.54 -23.29
CA MET A 281 3.82 -13.73 -23.67
C MET A 281 3.67 -14.27 -25.09
N ASP A 282 2.53 -14.93 -25.30
CA ASP A 282 1.93 -15.10 -26.61
C ASP A 282 1.01 -13.91 -26.89
N LEU A 283 1.07 -13.41 -28.12
CA LEU A 283 0.35 -12.23 -28.56
C LEU A 283 -0.45 -12.57 -29.82
N GLU A 284 -1.71 -12.18 -29.83
CA GLU A 284 -2.60 -12.29 -31.00
C GLU A 284 -3.27 -10.95 -31.27
N ILE A 285 -3.28 -10.49 -32.52
CA ILE A 285 -3.91 -9.24 -32.93
C ILE A 285 -5.03 -9.55 -33.92
N TYR A 286 -6.21 -9.02 -33.64
CA TYR A 286 -7.43 -9.22 -34.40
C TYR A 286 -7.93 -7.91 -35.00
N ASN A 287 -8.28 -7.97 -36.28
CA ASN A 287 -9.03 -6.94 -36.97
C ASN A 287 -10.53 -7.09 -36.72
N LYS A 288 -11.25 -5.98 -36.54
CA LYS A 288 -12.70 -5.94 -36.65
C LYS A 288 -13.13 -5.90 -38.10
N SER A 289 -13.95 -6.87 -38.49
CA SER A 289 -14.60 -6.95 -39.80
C SER A 289 -16.12 -6.93 -39.65
N VAL A 290 -16.83 -6.83 -40.78
CA VAL A 290 -18.31 -6.91 -40.80
C VAL A 290 -18.81 -8.25 -40.24
N SER A 291 -18.03 -9.33 -40.37
CA SER A 291 -18.37 -10.66 -39.86
C SER A 291 -17.92 -10.93 -38.41
N GLY A 292 -17.31 -9.95 -37.74
CA GLY A 292 -16.72 -10.10 -36.41
C GLY A 292 -15.19 -9.97 -36.42
N LEU A 293 -14.53 -10.49 -35.39
CA LEU A 293 -13.07 -10.44 -35.27
C LEU A 293 -12.39 -11.47 -36.17
N SER A 294 -11.31 -11.07 -36.83
CA SER A 294 -10.45 -11.95 -37.64
C SER A 294 -9.01 -11.83 -37.19
N LEU A 295 -8.39 -12.96 -36.81
CA LEU A 295 -6.98 -13.02 -36.46
C LEU A 295 -6.13 -12.55 -37.63
N ASN A 296 -5.29 -11.56 -37.39
CA ASN A 296 -4.43 -10.95 -38.41
C ASN A 296 -2.95 -11.22 -38.16
N PHE A 297 -2.52 -11.21 -36.90
CA PHE A 297 -1.13 -11.36 -36.52
C PHE A 297 -0.99 -12.18 -35.25
N THR A 298 0.06 -13.00 -35.16
CA THR A 298 0.36 -13.80 -33.97
C THR A 298 1.86 -13.90 -33.77
N GLN A 299 2.27 -13.83 -32.50
CA GLN A 299 3.62 -14.13 -32.05
C GLN A 299 3.54 -14.97 -30.79
N VAL A 300 4.48 -15.89 -30.63
CA VAL A 300 4.52 -16.84 -29.52
C VAL A 300 5.79 -16.60 -28.74
N ASN A 301 5.66 -16.57 -27.42
CA ASN A 301 6.75 -16.45 -26.47
C ASN A 301 7.73 -15.31 -26.79
N ILE A 302 7.18 -14.11 -26.96
CA ILE A 302 7.94 -12.87 -27.12
C ILE A 302 8.13 -12.20 -25.77
N SER A 303 9.21 -11.45 -25.61
CA SER A 303 9.44 -10.71 -24.37
C SER A 303 8.53 -9.49 -24.28
N ASN A 304 8.27 -9.04 -23.05
CA ASN A 304 7.52 -7.82 -22.79
C ASN A 304 8.16 -6.59 -23.43
N LYS A 305 9.50 -6.49 -23.40
CA LYS A 305 10.25 -5.46 -24.12
C LYS A 305 10.02 -5.52 -25.63
N GLU A 306 10.03 -6.72 -26.22
CA GLU A 306 9.79 -6.88 -27.66
C GLU A 306 8.40 -6.40 -28.06
N ALA A 307 7.38 -6.78 -27.28
CA ALA A 307 6.01 -6.29 -27.46
C ALA A 307 5.94 -4.76 -27.28
N ALA A 308 6.61 -4.22 -26.26
CA ALA A 308 6.64 -2.79 -25.96
C ALA A 308 7.20 -1.98 -27.14
N VAL A 309 8.34 -2.39 -27.69
CA VAL A 309 8.97 -1.71 -28.83
C VAL A 309 8.09 -1.81 -30.07
N ALA A 310 7.52 -2.98 -30.35
CA ALA A 310 6.71 -3.21 -31.54
C ALA A 310 5.41 -2.37 -31.53
N LEU A 311 4.79 -2.22 -30.36
CA LEU A 311 3.53 -1.48 -30.19
C LEU A 311 3.74 -0.03 -29.72
N ILE A 312 5.00 0.40 -29.58
CA ILE A 312 5.38 1.73 -29.09
C ILE A 312 4.73 2.03 -27.72
N LEU A 313 4.87 1.08 -26.80
CA LEU A 313 4.43 1.13 -25.41
C LEU A 313 5.61 1.47 -24.48
N GLY A 314 6.38 2.49 -24.84
CA GLY A 314 7.60 2.88 -24.14
C GLY A 314 8.37 4.01 -24.83
N PHE A 315 9.20 4.72 -24.07
CA PHE A 315 9.97 5.88 -24.53
C PHE A 315 11.47 5.69 -24.27
N ASN A 316 12.33 5.92 -25.26
CA ASN A 316 13.77 5.61 -25.20
C ASN A 316 14.04 4.17 -24.68
N ASN A 317 14.76 3.97 -23.58
CA ASN A 317 14.95 2.64 -22.99
C ASN A 317 13.83 2.24 -22.00
N PHE A 318 12.87 3.12 -21.71
CA PHE A 318 11.72 2.82 -20.85
C PHE A 318 10.68 2.00 -21.61
N GLN A 319 10.96 0.71 -21.84
CA GLN A 319 10.13 -0.20 -22.64
C GLN A 319 9.23 -1.07 -21.76
N SER A 320 8.22 -0.45 -21.14
CA SER A 320 7.44 -1.03 -20.03
C SER A 320 6.36 -2.03 -20.46
N GLY A 321 5.84 -1.93 -21.69
CA GLY A 321 5.01 -2.98 -22.31
C GLY A 321 3.70 -3.28 -21.58
N PHE A 322 3.31 -4.56 -21.53
CA PHE A 322 2.05 -5.00 -20.92
C PHE A 322 2.17 -5.35 -19.43
N LEU A 323 3.37 -5.63 -18.95
CA LEU A 323 3.61 -5.99 -17.54
C LEU A 323 4.92 -5.41 -17.03
N GLN A 324 4.83 -4.54 -16.04
CA GLN A 324 5.96 -3.79 -15.52
C GLN A 324 6.78 -4.57 -14.46
N PRO A 325 8.07 -4.89 -14.71
CA PRO A 325 8.88 -5.72 -13.81
C PRO A 325 9.38 -5.03 -12.53
N SER A 326 9.19 -3.72 -12.38
CA SER A 326 9.68 -2.95 -11.21
C SER A 326 8.59 -2.16 -10.50
N ILE A 327 7.33 -2.58 -10.64
CA ILE A 327 6.21 -1.85 -10.04
C ILE A 327 6.23 -1.88 -8.51
N ASP A 328 6.77 -2.97 -7.93
CA ASP A 328 6.93 -3.17 -6.48
C ASP A 328 7.86 -2.09 -5.86
N ASN A 329 8.61 -1.35 -6.68
CA ASN A 329 9.35 -0.17 -6.27
C ASN A 329 8.97 1.02 -7.16
N LEU A 330 7.81 1.61 -6.85
CA LEU A 330 7.23 2.70 -7.63
C LEU A 330 8.16 3.92 -7.74
N THR A 331 8.98 4.19 -6.73
CA THR A 331 9.96 5.28 -6.75
C THR A 331 11.08 5.02 -7.74
N HIS A 332 11.62 3.79 -7.76
CA HIS A 332 12.58 3.41 -8.79
C HIS A 332 11.96 3.47 -10.18
N PHE A 333 10.73 2.99 -10.34
CA PHE A 333 9.99 3.04 -11.60
C PHE A 333 9.83 4.48 -12.13
N LYS A 334 9.39 5.42 -11.28
CA LYS A 334 9.26 6.84 -11.62
C LYS A 334 10.58 7.48 -11.98
N LYS A 335 11.64 7.15 -11.23
CA LYS A 335 13.00 7.60 -11.51
C LYS A 335 13.44 7.17 -12.90
N LEU A 336 13.23 5.91 -13.28
CA LEU A 336 13.58 5.41 -14.62
C LEU A 336 12.82 6.17 -15.73
N ALA A 337 11.54 6.49 -15.52
CA ALA A 337 10.77 7.30 -16.46
C ALA A 337 11.36 8.71 -16.62
N LEU A 338 11.72 9.36 -15.51
CA LEU A 338 12.34 10.70 -15.51
C LEU A 338 13.72 10.71 -16.19
N GLU A 339 14.56 9.71 -15.93
CA GLU A 339 15.88 9.59 -16.54
C GLU A 339 15.76 9.45 -18.07
N GLU A 340 14.85 8.58 -18.52
CA GLU A 340 14.64 8.33 -19.95
C GLU A 340 13.98 9.50 -20.69
N ALA A 341 13.28 10.43 -20.03
CA ALA A 341 12.80 11.66 -20.66
C ALA A 341 13.93 12.57 -21.18
N THR A 342 15.15 12.41 -20.64
CA THR A 342 16.35 13.17 -21.04
C THR A 342 17.36 12.34 -21.84
N GLY A 343 16.95 11.15 -22.29
CA GLY A 343 17.79 10.15 -22.93
C GLY A 343 18.15 10.45 -24.38
N PHE A 344 17.93 9.47 -25.26
CA PHE A 344 18.28 9.57 -26.69
C PHE A 344 17.42 10.62 -27.40
N SER A 345 16.11 10.56 -27.21
CA SER A 345 15.16 11.64 -27.53
C SER A 345 14.85 12.44 -26.27
N THR A 346 14.75 13.77 -26.41
CA THR A 346 14.35 14.67 -25.33
C THR A 346 12.85 14.88 -25.33
N GLY A 347 12.25 14.81 -24.15
CA GLY A 347 10.83 15.05 -23.96
C GLY A 347 10.51 15.51 -22.55
N LYS A 348 9.24 15.80 -22.31
CA LYS A 348 8.70 15.99 -20.96
C LYS A 348 8.08 14.68 -20.49
N VAL A 349 8.17 14.44 -19.20
CA VAL A 349 7.40 13.37 -18.56
C VAL A 349 6.49 13.96 -17.50
N GLU A 350 5.22 13.54 -17.53
CA GLU A 350 4.24 13.84 -16.49
C GLU A 350 3.82 12.52 -15.83
N LEU A 351 3.70 12.56 -14.50
CA LEU A 351 3.36 11.41 -13.67
C LEU A 351 2.09 11.76 -12.90
N GLU A 352 1.07 10.92 -13.01
CA GLU A 352 -0.17 11.05 -12.23
C GLU A 352 -0.40 9.74 -11.48
N GLU A 353 -0.76 9.83 -10.20
CA GLU A 353 -0.95 8.68 -9.34
C GLU A 353 -2.28 8.74 -8.61
N THR A 354 -2.83 7.56 -8.38
CA THR A 354 -3.99 7.28 -7.54
C THR A 354 -3.60 6.17 -6.55
N ASP A 355 -4.54 5.66 -5.75
CA ASP A 355 -4.22 4.61 -4.78
C ASP A 355 -3.96 3.27 -5.48
N LEU A 356 -4.60 2.99 -6.63
CA LEU A 356 -4.41 1.74 -7.37
C LEU A 356 -3.58 1.88 -8.65
N THR A 357 -3.44 3.07 -9.23
CA THR A 357 -2.85 3.23 -10.56
C THR A 357 -1.78 4.32 -10.64
N VAL A 358 -0.85 4.13 -11.57
CA VAL A 358 0.16 5.12 -11.96
C VAL A 358 0.09 5.35 -13.46
N LYS A 359 0.03 6.60 -13.86
CA LYS A 359 0.05 7.04 -15.25
C LYS A 359 1.36 7.76 -15.54
N ILE A 360 1.93 7.45 -16.70
CA ILE A 360 3.11 8.11 -17.23
C ILE A 360 2.76 8.68 -18.61
N GLU A 361 3.03 9.96 -18.80
CA GLU A 361 2.88 10.64 -20.08
C GLU A 361 4.24 11.18 -20.55
N PHE A 362 4.71 10.68 -21.68
CA PHE A 362 5.91 11.16 -22.38
C PHE A 362 5.49 12.03 -23.57
N ASP A 363 6.04 13.24 -23.64
CA ASP A 363 5.82 14.18 -24.74
C ASP A 363 7.17 14.58 -25.36
N GLU A 364 7.51 13.97 -26.49
CA GLU A 364 8.76 14.26 -27.22
C GLU A 364 8.75 15.68 -27.81
N GLU A 365 9.88 16.38 -27.72
CA GLU A 365 10.01 17.72 -28.29
C GLU A 365 9.90 17.72 -29.83
N GLY A 366 9.16 18.69 -30.38
CA GLY A 366 9.14 18.95 -31.84
C GLY A 366 8.10 18.17 -32.64
N ASP A 367 6.90 17.95 -32.08
CA ASP A 367 5.80 17.16 -32.66
C ASP A 367 6.19 15.68 -32.92
N GLY A 368 7.00 15.12 -32.01
CA GLY A 368 7.48 13.74 -32.06
C GLY A 368 6.47 12.72 -31.53
N LEU A 369 6.95 11.79 -30.71
CA LEU A 369 6.17 10.75 -30.08
C LEU A 369 5.52 11.23 -28.78
N ASN A 370 4.20 11.06 -28.68
CA ASN A 370 3.43 11.27 -27.45
C ASN A 370 2.91 9.91 -26.97
N ILE A 371 3.27 9.51 -25.75
CA ILE A 371 2.92 8.21 -25.19
C ILE A 371 2.29 8.43 -23.83
N LYS A 372 1.16 7.79 -23.58
CA LYS A 372 0.49 7.75 -22.28
C LYS A 372 0.28 6.30 -21.91
N LEU A 373 0.77 5.90 -20.74
CA LEU A 373 0.70 4.54 -20.23
C LEU A 373 0.09 4.57 -18.83
N LEU A 374 -0.91 3.75 -18.58
CA LEU A 374 -1.56 3.62 -17.27
C LEU A 374 -1.38 2.18 -16.77
N TYR A 375 -0.73 2.04 -15.62
CA TYR A 375 -0.43 0.76 -14.98
C TYR A 375 -1.12 0.62 -13.63
N GLU A 376 -1.46 -0.61 -13.28
CA GLU A 376 -1.92 -0.98 -11.94
C GLU A 376 -0.73 -1.16 -11.00
N LYS A 377 -0.71 -0.50 -9.84
CA LYS A 377 0.45 -0.43 -8.92
C LYS A 377 0.82 -1.78 -8.29
N ASN A 378 -0.17 -2.61 -7.96
CA ASN A 378 0.06 -3.87 -7.24
C ASN A 378 0.39 -5.07 -8.16
N THR A 379 0.24 -4.93 -9.48
CA THR A 379 0.55 -6.01 -10.44
C THR A 379 1.48 -5.58 -11.56
N GLY A 380 1.55 -4.28 -11.85
CA GLY A 380 2.31 -3.74 -12.99
C GLY A 380 1.60 -3.96 -14.32
N LEU A 381 0.37 -4.47 -14.32
CA LEU A 381 -0.39 -4.75 -15.53
C LEU A 381 -0.78 -3.44 -16.24
N LEU A 382 -0.56 -3.36 -17.55
CA LEU A 382 -1.03 -2.25 -18.36
C LEU A 382 -2.56 -2.26 -18.41
N LEU A 383 -3.18 -1.15 -18.01
CA LEU A 383 -4.63 -0.97 -18.04
C LEU A 383 -5.09 -0.23 -19.29
N TRP A 384 -4.30 0.76 -19.69
CA TRP A 384 -4.59 1.59 -20.86
C TRP A 384 -3.30 2.17 -21.43
N ALA A 385 -3.26 2.33 -22.75
CA ALA A 385 -2.20 3.05 -23.43
C ALA A 385 -2.74 3.86 -24.60
N ALA A 386 -2.15 5.03 -24.82
CA ALA A 386 -2.28 5.81 -26.04
C ALA A 386 -0.88 6.19 -26.53
N SER A 387 -0.56 5.83 -27.76
CA SER A 387 0.73 6.12 -28.38
C SER A 387 0.53 6.74 -29.74
N LYS A 388 1.07 7.94 -29.94
CA LYS A 388 0.86 8.74 -31.14
C LYS A 388 2.18 9.32 -31.63
N GLY A 389 2.51 9.06 -32.89
CA GLY A 389 3.62 9.67 -33.61
C GLY A 389 3.18 10.17 -34.98
N SER A 390 4.15 10.50 -35.86
CA SER A 390 3.89 11.09 -37.19
C SER A 390 2.71 10.46 -37.93
N ASN A 391 2.75 9.15 -38.17
CA ASN A 391 1.68 8.42 -38.85
C ASN A 391 1.07 7.30 -38.00
N TYR A 392 1.71 6.97 -36.89
CA TYR A 392 1.27 5.90 -36.01
C TYR A 392 0.32 6.44 -34.97
N ASN A 393 -0.78 5.73 -34.76
CA ASN A 393 -1.60 5.92 -33.56
C ASN A 393 -2.05 4.56 -33.06
N LEU A 394 -2.04 4.34 -31.76
CA LEU A 394 -2.60 3.17 -31.10
C LEU A 394 -3.18 3.62 -29.77
N GLU A 395 -4.48 3.38 -29.58
CA GLU A 395 -5.11 3.47 -28.29
C GLU A 395 -5.76 2.13 -27.95
N LEU A 396 -5.42 1.60 -26.78
CA LEU A 396 -5.89 0.31 -26.28
C LEU A 396 -6.25 0.38 -24.81
N THR A 397 -7.26 -0.40 -24.42
CA THR A 397 -7.74 -0.52 -23.03
C THR A 397 -7.96 -1.98 -22.70
N ILE A 398 -7.54 -2.43 -21.52
CA ILE A 398 -7.87 -3.77 -21.06
C ILE A 398 -9.39 -3.94 -20.93
N ASP A 399 -9.92 -5.08 -21.39
CA ASP A 399 -11.34 -5.37 -21.38
C ASP A 399 -11.91 -5.35 -19.95
N GLY A 400 -13.08 -4.76 -19.76
CA GLY A 400 -13.69 -4.60 -18.44
C GLY A 400 -13.09 -3.48 -17.57
N TYR A 401 -12.17 -2.66 -18.10
CA TYR A 401 -11.69 -1.43 -17.44
C TYR A 401 -12.14 -0.18 -18.21
N GLU A 402 -12.66 0.82 -17.50
CA GLU A 402 -13.01 2.12 -18.07
C GLU A 402 -12.02 3.19 -17.57
N PRO A 403 -11.06 3.61 -18.41
CA PRO A 403 -10.13 4.66 -18.03
C PRO A 403 -10.92 5.95 -17.80
N TRP A 404 -10.54 6.72 -16.76
CA TRP A 404 -11.12 8.02 -16.42
C TRP A 404 -12.54 8.03 -15.81
N SER A 405 -13.07 6.87 -15.40
CA SER A 405 -14.34 6.82 -14.65
C SER A 405 -14.21 7.32 -13.19
N SER A 406 -13.00 7.43 -12.67
CA SER A 406 -12.73 8.16 -11.44
C SER A 406 -12.75 9.67 -11.72
N ASN A 407 -13.85 10.34 -11.35
CA ASN A 407 -13.66 11.68 -10.81
C ASN A 407 -12.63 11.50 -9.70
N PRO A 408 -11.47 12.18 -9.70
CA PRO A 408 -10.68 12.22 -8.48
C PRO A 408 -11.65 12.74 -7.42
N PRO A 409 -11.97 11.97 -6.36
CA PRO A 409 -12.62 12.61 -5.23
C PRO A 409 -11.67 13.75 -4.89
N ASN A 410 -12.20 14.97 -4.86
CA ASN A 410 -11.45 16.09 -4.31
C ASN A 410 -10.93 15.58 -2.97
N ARG A 411 -9.64 15.23 -2.92
CA ARG A 411 -8.96 14.90 -1.67
C ARG A 411 -9.31 16.08 -0.78
N PRO A 412 -10.08 15.90 0.30
CA PRO A 412 -10.51 17.02 1.11
C PRO A 412 -9.22 17.75 1.48
N SER A 413 -9.09 18.98 1.01
CA SER A 413 -7.88 19.76 1.16
C SER A 413 -7.74 20.06 2.64
N GLY A 414 -7.12 19.15 3.40
CA GLY A 414 -7.00 19.14 4.86
C GLY A 414 -7.85 20.21 5.53
N GLU A 415 -9.18 20.08 5.49
CA GLU A 415 -10.01 21.00 6.23
C GLU A 415 -9.72 20.65 7.69
N TYR A 416 -9.06 21.58 8.39
CA TYR A 416 -8.77 21.48 9.82
C TYR A 416 -10.00 20.92 10.52
N ASN A 417 -9.93 19.65 10.94
CA ASN A 417 -11.08 18.97 11.50
C ASN A 417 -11.33 19.58 12.88
N LEU A 418 -12.20 20.59 12.91
CA LEU A 418 -12.57 21.32 14.11
C LEU A 418 -13.05 20.38 15.23
N ALA A 419 -13.45 19.14 14.87
CA ALA A 419 -13.81 18.06 15.76
C ALA A 419 -12.68 17.67 16.74
N GLU A 420 -11.42 17.62 16.32
CA GLU A 420 -10.29 17.39 17.24
C GLU A 420 -10.17 18.52 18.27
N TYR A 421 -10.60 19.72 17.90
CA TYR A 421 -10.57 20.89 18.76
C TYR A 421 -11.85 21.08 19.59
N ILE A 422 -12.93 20.33 19.33
CA ILE A 422 -14.20 20.42 20.06
C ILE A 422 -14.01 20.26 21.59
N PRO A 423 -13.22 19.29 22.10
CA PRO A 423 -12.98 19.18 23.54
C PRO A 423 -12.37 20.44 24.13
N TYR A 424 -11.44 21.09 23.41
CA TYR A 424 -10.78 22.32 23.84
C TYR A 424 -11.73 23.51 23.82
N ILE A 425 -12.56 23.63 22.78
CA ILE A 425 -13.59 24.67 22.66
C ILE A 425 -14.61 24.52 23.79
N VAL A 426 -15.04 23.30 24.10
CA VAL A 426 -15.98 23.00 25.19
C VAL A 426 -15.36 23.31 26.55
N ILE A 427 -14.11 22.92 26.82
CA ILE A 427 -13.41 23.24 28.07
C ILE A 427 -13.22 24.76 28.23
N ALA A 428 -12.85 25.46 27.16
CA ALA A 428 -12.71 26.91 27.16
C ALA A 428 -14.06 27.62 27.43
N LEU A 429 -15.14 27.16 26.81
CA LEU A 429 -16.50 27.69 27.01
C LEU A 429 -17.00 27.44 28.44
N ILE A 430 -16.85 26.23 28.98
CA ILE A 430 -17.23 25.90 30.36
C ILE A 430 -16.44 26.76 31.35
N SER A 431 -15.15 26.97 31.09
CA SER A 431 -14.29 27.82 31.91
C SER A 431 -14.74 29.28 31.87
N LEU A 432 -15.03 29.81 30.68
CA LEU A 432 -15.55 31.17 30.50
C LEU A 432 -16.90 31.37 31.20
N ILE A 433 -17.85 30.45 31.01
CA ILE A 433 -19.18 30.49 31.65
C ILE A 433 -19.03 30.46 33.18
N SER A 434 -18.15 29.61 33.70
CA SER A 434 -17.90 29.49 35.14
C SER A 434 -17.27 30.76 35.72
N ILE A 435 -16.31 31.37 35.03
CA ILE A 435 -15.68 32.63 35.41
C ILE A 435 -16.71 33.77 35.37
N SER A 436 -17.51 33.87 34.31
CA SER A 436 -18.56 34.89 34.19
C SER A 436 -19.63 34.73 35.28
N GLY A 437 -20.06 33.51 35.59
CA GLY A 437 -21.01 33.23 36.67
C GLY A 437 -20.46 33.62 38.05
N LEU A 438 -19.18 33.35 38.32
CA LEU A 438 -18.49 33.74 39.55
C LEU A 438 -18.30 35.27 39.67
N LEU A 439 -18.07 35.97 38.57
CA LEU A 439 -17.98 37.43 38.54
C LEU A 439 -19.35 38.09 38.81
N ILE A 440 -20.43 37.59 38.18
CA ILE A 440 -21.79 38.11 38.40
C ILE A 440 -22.24 37.88 39.85
N THR A 441 -22.07 36.67 40.38
CA THR A 441 -22.43 36.35 41.77
C THR A 441 -21.58 37.14 42.78
N SER A 442 -20.34 37.51 42.44
CA SER A 442 -19.50 38.36 43.29
C SER A 442 -20.05 39.79 43.45
N ASN A 443 -20.90 40.28 42.54
CA ASN A 443 -21.50 41.61 42.63
C ASN A 443 -22.69 41.67 43.59
N TYR A 444 -23.25 40.53 43.99
CA TYR A 444 -24.32 40.46 44.99
C TYR A 444 -23.74 40.38 46.41
N LYS A 445 -24.31 41.16 47.35
CA LYS A 445 -23.91 41.21 48.78
C LYS A 445 -24.18 39.87 49.47
N THR A 446 -23.30 38.89 49.25
CA THR A 446 -23.32 37.59 49.92
C THR A 446 -21.98 37.33 50.59
N ASN A 447 -21.97 36.57 51.69
CA ASN A 447 -20.75 36.17 52.40
C ASN A 447 -19.81 35.28 51.55
N PHE A 448 -20.26 34.89 50.35
CA PHE A 448 -19.53 34.09 49.37
C PHE A 448 -18.33 34.82 48.74
N LYS A 449 -18.29 36.16 48.79
CA LYS A 449 -17.18 36.97 48.26
C LYS A 449 -15.80 36.53 48.76
N LYS A 450 -15.72 35.98 49.98
CA LYS A 450 -14.45 35.53 50.58
C LYS A 450 -13.89 34.26 49.92
N TYR A 451 -14.74 33.45 49.30
CA TYR A 451 -14.36 32.15 48.73
C TYR A 451 -14.25 32.16 47.19
N ASN A 452 -14.83 33.15 46.49
CA ASN A 452 -14.77 33.22 45.02
C ASN A 452 -13.35 33.25 44.45
N LYS A 453 -12.39 33.90 45.14
CA LYS A 453 -10.99 33.90 44.67
C LYS A 453 -10.39 32.49 44.66
N PHE A 454 -10.70 31.67 45.65
CA PHE A 454 -10.19 30.30 45.74
C PHE A 454 -10.89 29.36 44.75
N ALA A 455 -12.19 29.55 44.50
CA ALA A 455 -12.93 28.79 43.49
C ALA A 455 -12.41 29.06 42.07
N ILE A 456 -12.13 30.32 41.72
CA ILE A 456 -11.55 30.67 40.40
C ILE A 456 -10.15 30.05 40.24
N ILE A 457 -9.31 30.14 41.27
CA ILE A 457 -7.97 29.52 41.25
C ILE A 457 -8.09 28.00 41.09
N GLY A 458 -9.03 27.34 41.76
CA GLY A 458 -9.27 25.91 41.63
C GLY A 458 -9.69 25.48 40.23
N ILE A 459 -10.56 26.25 39.57
CA ILE A 459 -11.00 25.98 38.18
C ILE A 459 -9.82 26.13 37.21
N ILE A 460 -9.02 27.20 37.36
CA ILE A 460 -7.83 27.42 36.52
C ILE A 460 -6.85 26.26 36.70
N ILE A 461 -6.56 25.85 37.93
CA ILE A 461 -5.64 24.73 38.21
C ILE A 461 -6.18 23.43 37.61
N ALA A 462 -7.47 23.12 37.79
CA ALA A 462 -8.07 21.89 37.25
C ALA A 462 -8.07 21.87 35.72
N ALA A 463 -8.38 22.99 35.07
CA ALA A 463 -8.32 23.11 33.62
C ALA A 463 -6.89 22.98 33.09
N SER A 464 -5.92 23.66 33.71
CA SER A 464 -4.51 23.60 33.31
C SER A 464 -3.87 22.23 33.54
N PHE A 465 -4.18 21.56 34.66
CA PHE A 465 -3.67 20.20 34.91
C PHE A 465 -4.39 19.15 34.06
N GLY A 466 -5.69 19.28 33.83
CA GLY A 466 -6.45 18.40 32.94
C GLY A 466 -5.92 18.45 31.51
N SER A 467 -5.65 19.65 30.98
CA SER A 467 -5.03 19.82 29.66
C SER A 467 -3.61 19.26 29.60
N LEU A 468 -2.82 19.38 30.67
CA LEU A 468 -1.45 18.87 30.73
C LEU A 468 -1.41 17.34 30.76
N ILE A 469 -2.29 16.70 31.53
CA ILE A 469 -2.41 15.23 31.59
C ILE A 469 -2.86 14.68 30.25
N TYR A 470 -3.87 15.29 29.61
CA TYR A 470 -4.31 14.87 28.28
C TYR A 470 -3.19 15.03 27.24
N PHE A 471 -2.49 16.17 27.22
CA PHE A 471 -1.35 16.41 26.33
C PHE A 471 -0.21 15.39 26.55
N GLY A 472 0.05 15.00 27.80
CA GLY A 472 1.08 14.00 28.12
C GLY A 472 0.68 12.56 27.76
N VAL A 473 -0.61 12.25 27.63
CA VAL A 473 -1.11 10.91 27.28
C VAL A 473 -1.32 10.77 25.76
N SER A 474 -1.67 11.86 25.08
CA SER A 474 -1.86 11.88 23.61
C SER A 474 -0.56 12.09 22.82
N TYR A 475 0.50 12.56 23.48
CA TYR A 475 1.80 12.73 22.85
C TYR A 475 2.60 11.43 22.97
N SER A 476 2.47 10.54 21.99
CA SER A 476 3.51 9.54 21.74
C SER A 476 4.67 10.25 21.05
N PRO A 477 5.85 10.37 21.68
CA PRO A 477 7.01 10.86 20.97
C PRO A 477 7.25 9.89 19.79
N PRO A 478 7.44 10.37 18.56
CA PRO A 478 7.77 9.53 17.42
C PRO A 478 8.96 8.64 17.79
N THR A 479 8.85 7.36 17.48
CA THR A 479 9.88 6.37 17.76
C THR A 479 11.11 6.72 16.95
N VAL A 480 12.12 7.30 17.60
CA VAL A 480 13.39 7.64 16.96
C VAL A 480 14.23 6.37 16.91
N ASN A 481 14.64 5.97 15.70
CA ASN A 481 15.53 4.82 15.47
C ASN A 481 16.79 4.88 16.34
N GLN A 482 17.38 3.72 16.65
CA GLN A 482 18.60 3.71 17.46
C GLN A 482 19.79 4.31 16.70
N LYS A 483 20.60 5.08 17.42
CA LYS A 483 21.85 5.65 16.89
C LYS A 483 22.87 4.54 16.56
N LEU A 484 23.12 4.34 15.27
CA LEU A 484 24.13 3.39 14.78
C LEU A 484 25.51 4.06 14.62
N GLU A 485 26.59 3.30 14.84
CA GLU A 485 27.98 3.78 14.62
C GLU A 485 28.26 4.03 13.13
N LYS A 486 27.68 3.20 12.26
CA LYS A 486 27.90 3.20 10.83
C LYS A 486 26.65 2.74 10.09
N VAL A 487 26.36 3.39 8.97
CA VAL A 487 25.37 2.96 7.98
C VAL A 487 25.93 3.07 6.56
N GLN A 488 25.50 2.20 5.66
CA GLN A 488 26.04 2.06 4.30
C GLN A 488 24.92 2.04 3.25
N ASP A 489 25.30 2.09 1.98
CA ASP A 489 24.40 1.98 0.83
C ASP A 489 23.26 3.01 0.83
N LEU A 490 23.54 4.20 1.37
CA LEU A 490 22.57 5.30 1.42
C LEU A 490 22.39 5.96 0.06
N THR A 491 21.17 6.45 -0.17
CA THR A 491 20.83 7.30 -1.31
C THR A 491 20.22 8.61 -0.82
N LEU A 492 20.71 9.75 -1.31
CA LEU A 492 20.17 11.07 -1.03
C LEU A 492 19.70 11.72 -2.33
N VAL A 493 18.43 12.09 -2.37
CA VAL A 493 17.77 12.80 -3.46
C VAL A 493 17.36 14.18 -2.97
N ILE A 494 17.63 15.22 -3.77
CA ILE A 494 17.22 16.59 -3.50
C ILE A 494 16.43 17.09 -4.70
N ASP A 495 15.13 17.33 -4.51
CA ASP A 495 14.24 17.93 -5.49
C ASP A 495 14.08 19.43 -5.18
N TYR A 496 14.49 20.28 -6.12
CA TYR A 496 14.41 21.73 -5.98
C TYR A 496 13.04 22.31 -6.37
N GLY A 497 12.02 21.48 -6.65
CA GLY A 497 10.65 21.92 -6.99
C GLY A 497 10.54 22.65 -8.34
N ASN A 498 11.63 22.69 -9.11
CA ASN A 498 11.72 23.35 -10.41
C ASN A 498 12.12 22.39 -11.54
N GLY A 499 12.00 21.08 -11.31
CA GLY A 499 12.43 20.01 -12.20
C GLY A 499 13.93 19.69 -12.12
N THR A 500 14.71 20.41 -11.31
CA THR A 500 16.11 20.05 -11.03
C THR A 500 16.14 19.05 -9.88
N ILE A 501 16.84 17.93 -10.07
CA ILE A 501 17.06 16.92 -9.02
C ILE A 501 18.56 16.64 -8.89
N SER A 502 19.09 16.63 -7.66
CA SER A 502 20.44 16.13 -7.36
C SER A 502 20.37 14.78 -6.68
N ASN A 503 21.26 13.85 -7.04
CA ASN A 503 21.29 12.51 -6.49
C ASN A 503 22.70 12.09 -6.06
N TYR A 504 22.80 11.48 -4.89
CA TYR A 504 24.02 10.95 -4.30
C TYR A 504 23.75 9.52 -3.81
N THR A 505 24.35 8.51 -4.45
CA THR A 505 24.09 7.10 -4.16
C THR A 505 25.32 6.39 -3.58
N ASN A 506 25.10 5.27 -2.88
CA ASN A 506 26.14 4.36 -2.39
C ASN A 506 27.19 5.05 -1.50
N PHE A 507 26.75 6.00 -0.67
CA PHE A 507 27.61 6.60 0.34
C PHE A 507 27.36 5.99 1.72
N GLU A 508 28.34 6.15 2.60
CA GLU A 508 28.26 5.69 3.99
C GLU A 508 28.35 6.86 4.97
N LEU A 509 27.76 6.70 6.13
CA LEU A 509 27.94 7.56 7.29
C LEU A 509 28.60 6.77 8.42
N THR A 510 29.50 7.41 9.17
CA THR A 510 30.34 6.76 10.19
C THR A 510 30.45 7.65 11.42
N ASN A 511 31.12 7.16 12.47
CA ASN A 511 31.38 7.91 13.71
C ASN A 511 30.12 8.37 14.46
N TYR A 512 29.02 7.63 14.34
CA TYR A 512 27.73 8.00 14.94
C TYR A 512 27.17 9.34 14.40
N GLU A 513 27.58 9.79 13.22
CA GLU A 513 26.98 10.90 12.46
C GLU A 513 26.06 10.31 11.39
N THR A 514 25.02 9.62 11.84
CA THR A 514 24.16 8.74 11.02
C THR A 514 22.74 9.27 10.85
N THR A 515 22.52 10.58 10.98
CA THR A 515 21.19 11.18 10.83
C THR A 515 20.86 11.57 9.38
N ALA A 516 19.57 11.80 9.08
CA ALA A 516 19.15 12.35 7.79
C ALA A 516 19.82 13.70 7.49
N PHE A 517 20.03 14.53 8.52
CA PHE A 517 20.79 15.77 8.40
C PHE A 517 22.28 15.53 8.11
N ASP A 518 22.91 14.52 8.72
CA ASP A 518 24.32 14.19 8.45
C ASP A 518 24.50 13.72 6.99
N ALA A 519 23.56 12.95 6.45
CA ALA A 519 23.53 12.58 5.04
C ALA A 519 23.48 13.81 4.12
N LEU A 520 22.60 14.75 4.44
CA LEU A 520 22.43 15.99 3.68
C LEU A 520 23.69 16.87 3.78
N ASN A 521 24.16 17.17 4.99
CA ASN A 521 25.30 18.05 5.26
C ASN A 521 26.63 17.49 4.73
N LYS A 522 26.74 16.16 4.58
CA LYS A 522 27.89 15.53 3.93
C LYS A 522 27.93 15.79 2.42
N SER A 523 26.77 15.85 1.78
CA SER A 523 26.65 15.82 0.32
C SER A 523 26.54 17.20 -0.30
N VAL A 524 25.97 18.17 0.42
CA VAL A 524 25.64 19.50 -0.09
C VAL A 524 25.87 20.61 0.93
N SER A 525 25.87 21.87 0.45
CA SER A 525 25.92 23.03 1.35
C SER A 525 24.52 23.30 1.91
N VAL A 526 24.38 23.25 3.23
CA VAL A 526 23.11 23.47 3.93
C VAL A 526 23.22 24.71 4.81
N GLN A 527 22.20 25.58 4.78
CA GLN A 527 21.98 26.59 5.81
C GLN A 527 20.79 26.16 6.66
N TYR A 528 20.95 26.24 7.98
CA TYR A 528 19.93 25.82 8.93
C TYR A 528 20.01 26.66 10.20
N THR A 529 18.88 26.76 10.90
CA THR A 529 18.80 27.33 12.24
C THR A 529 18.57 26.21 13.26
N ASP A 530 19.40 26.16 14.30
CA ASP A 530 19.28 25.22 15.41
C ASP A 530 18.28 25.74 16.47
N TYR A 531 17.16 25.03 16.64
CA TYR A 531 16.15 25.31 17.65
C TYR A 531 16.30 24.46 18.92
N GLY A 532 17.48 23.86 19.14
CA GLY A 532 17.80 23.04 20.29
C GLY A 532 17.03 21.73 20.29
N ALA A 533 16.21 21.50 21.32
CA ALA A 533 15.44 20.26 21.45
C ALA A 533 14.44 20.02 20.31
N GLN A 534 14.04 21.07 19.58
CA GLN A 534 13.15 20.97 18.43
C GLN A 534 13.87 20.51 17.14
N GLY A 535 15.20 20.52 17.14
CA GLY A 535 16.03 20.13 16.00
C GLY A 535 16.36 21.28 15.04
N TYR A 536 16.90 20.91 13.89
CA TYR A 536 17.42 21.83 12.88
C TYR A 536 16.33 22.15 11.85
N PHE A 537 16.09 23.44 11.65
CA PHE A 537 15.25 23.93 10.57
C PHE A 537 16.12 24.27 9.37
N ILE A 538 15.93 23.57 8.25
CA ILE A 538 16.72 23.75 7.03
C ILE A 538 16.15 24.94 6.25
N GLU A 539 16.95 25.99 6.11
CA GLU A 539 16.58 27.25 5.44
C GLU A 539 16.93 27.22 3.95
N SER A 540 18.06 26.59 3.61
CA SER A 540 18.45 26.41 2.21
C SER A 540 19.36 25.22 1.98
N ILE A 541 19.26 24.66 0.77
CA ILE A 541 20.11 23.59 0.26
C ILE A 541 20.74 24.06 -1.05
N ASN A 542 22.07 24.05 -1.15
CA ASN A 542 22.83 24.60 -2.28
C ASN A 542 22.41 26.04 -2.70
N GLY A 543 21.98 26.85 -1.72
CA GLY A 543 21.55 28.23 -1.95
C GLY A 543 20.10 28.40 -2.40
N ALA A 544 19.34 27.31 -2.62
CA ALA A 544 17.91 27.36 -2.84
C ALA A 544 17.17 27.51 -1.50
N VAL A 545 16.57 28.67 -1.28
CA VAL A 545 15.87 29.06 -0.04
C VAL A 545 14.40 28.67 -0.15
N GLY A 546 13.85 28.02 0.88
CA GLY A 546 12.41 27.77 0.99
C GLY A 546 12.06 26.73 2.06
N ASN A 547 10.85 26.20 2.00
CA ASN A 547 10.37 25.22 2.96
C ASN A 547 10.72 23.82 2.47
N TRP A 548 11.69 23.20 3.13
CA TRP A 548 12.13 21.85 2.79
C TRP A 548 11.38 20.82 3.61
N LEU A 549 10.72 19.90 2.94
CA LEU A 549 10.22 18.66 3.53
C LEU A 549 11.21 17.53 3.25
N TYR A 550 11.17 16.49 4.09
CA TYR A 550 11.98 15.32 3.84
C TYR A 550 11.25 14.02 4.17
N TYR A 551 11.68 12.98 3.47
CA TYR A 551 11.09 11.65 3.48
C TYR A 551 12.20 10.62 3.60
N ILE A 552 11.89 9.49 4.23
CA ILE A 552 12.79 8.33 4.33
C ILE A 552 12.02 7.14 3.77
N ASN A 553 12.56 6.50 2.72
CA ASN A 553 11.93 5.37 2.04
C ASN A 553 10.46 5.69 1.66
N ASP A 554 10.25 6.87 1.07
CA ASP A 554 8.95 7.45 0.65
C ASP A 554 7.95 7.78 1.77
N ASN A 555 8.31 7.55 3.02
CA ASN A 555 7.48 7.91 4.17
C ASN A 555 7.80 9.33 4.65
N TYR A 556 6.77 10.14 4.84
CA TYR A 556 6.91 11.47 5.43
C TYR A 556 7.38 11.36 6.88
N VAL A 557 8.41 12.11 7.24
CA VAL A 557 8.99 12.05 8.58
C VAL A 557 8.64 13.30 9.38
N SER A 558 7.90 13.12 10.49
CA SER A 558 7.44 14.21 11.35
C SER A 558 8.45 14.66 12.42
N VAL A 559 9.68 14.17 12.39
CA VAL A 559 10.79 14.61 13.27
C VAL A 559 11.78 15.47 12.51
N ALA A 560 12.58 16.28 13.20
CA ALA A 560 13.63 17.05 12.53
C ALA A 560 14.73 16.13 11.97
N ALA A 561 15.32 16.49 10.82
CA ALA A 561 16.30 15.64 10.11
C ALA A 561 17.55 15.29 10.94
N ASN A 562 17.93 16.14 11.90
CA ASN A 562 19.06 15.90 12.81
C ASN A 562 18.70 14.98 13.99
N ASN A 563 17.43 14.60 14.12
CA ASN A 563 16.94 13.70 15.16
C ASN A 563 16.56 12.32 14.59
N TYR A 564 16.42 12.17 13.27
CA TYR A 564 16.13 10.88 12.64
C TYR A 564 17.43 10.12 12.32
N PHE A 565 17.65 8.97 12.96
CA PHE A 565 18.79 8.09 12.66
C PHE A 565 18.47 7.15 11.50
N LEU A 566 19.36 7.12 10.51
CA LEU A 566 19.26 6.30 9.32
C LEU A 566 19.68 4.86 9.60
N GLU A 567 19.22 3.96 8.72
CA GLU A 567 19.65 2.57 8.59
C GLU A 567 20.43 2.37 7.28
N SER A 568 21.07 1.20 7.13
CA SER A 568 21.79 0.92 5.88
C SER A 568 20.81 0.59 4.76
N GLY A 569 20.99 1.20 3.59
CA GLY A 569 20.08 1.08 2.45
C GLY A 569 19.01 2.17 2.35
N ASP A 570 18.91 3.06 3.35
CA ASP A 570 17.90 4.12 3.35
C ASP A 570 18.01 5.07 2.16
N ILE A 571 16.85 5.46 1.63
CA ILE A 571 16.67 6.51 0.63
C ILE A 571 16.11 7.75 1.31
N ILE A 572 16.87 8.84 1.28
CA ILE A 572 16.52 10.13 1.86
C ILE A 572 16.12 11.08 0.72
N LEU A 573 14.90 11.60 0.74
CA LEU A 573 14.44 12.63 -0.20
C LEU A 573 14.26 13.94 0.55
N PHE A 574 14.84 15.03 0.05
CA PHE A 574 14.52 16.40 0.44
C PHE A 574 13.80 17.10 -0.73
N GLU A 575 12.63 17.66 -0.47
CA GLU A 575 11.79 18.30 -1.49
C GLU A 575 11.48 19.74 -1.09
N LEU A 576 11.67 20.67 -2.02
CA LEU A 576 11.31 22.07 -1.85
C LEU A 576 9.83 22.29 -2.18
N GLN A 577 9.07 22.79 -1.20
CA GLN A 577 7.65 23.13 -1.33
C GLN A 577 7.41 24.58 -1.76
#